data_AF-A0A1A8APH1-F1
#
_entry.id   AF-A0A1A8APH1-F1
#
_cell.length_a   1.000
_cell.length_b   1.000
_cell.length_c   1.000
_cell.angle_alpha   90.00
_cell.angle_beta   90.00
_cell.angle_gamma   90.00
#
_symmetry.space_group_name_H-M   'P 1'
#
loop_
_entity.id
_entity.type
_entity.pdbx_description
1 polymer ?
#
loop_
_entity_poly.entity_id
_entity_poly.type
_entity_poly.pdbx_seq_one_letter_code
_entity_poly.pdbx_strand_id
1 'polypeptide(L)'
;PTQLSSASYTSSYHTSSYKTASTYVPSYSKVSRYSSTRCTQAQESPATVIPIAPAKRSVHFPNDIIFQDIVRKGDLEQIGRFMRARKVRVDTLFHSGMAALHEAVLTGNLEVVKLLVKYGADVHQRDEDGWTPLHMACSDSYPEIARYLLAKGASTEAENESGEKPADLIDPDCKELAKLFEAGCV
;
A
#
# COMPACT_ATOMS: atom_id res chain seq x y z
N PRO A 1 -14.46 -55.13 26.71
CA PRO A 1 -13.63 -55.09 25.49
C PRO A 1 -13.90 -53.79 24.74
N THR A 2 -12.89 -52.93 24.75
CA THR A 2 -12.78 -51.64 24.08
C THR A 2 -12.89 -51.81 22.56
N GLN A 3 -13.64 -50.95 21.87
CA GLN A 3 -13.26 -50.48 20.53
C GLN A 3 -13.76 -49.04 20.30
N LEU A 4 -12.85 -48.26 19.73
CA LEU A 4 -12.82 -46.81 19.56
C LEU A 4 -12.66 -46.55 18.05
N SER A 5 -13.29 -45.48 17.54
CA SER A 5 -12.95 -44.80 16.26
C SER A 5 -13.19 -45.60 14.97
N SER A 6 -13.52 -45.05 13.80
CA SER A 6 -13.39 -43.70 13.26
C SER A 6 -14.27 -43.63 12.00
N ALA A 7 -15.13 -42.62 11.86
CA ALA A 7 -15.83 -42.34 10.61
C ALA A 7 -14.97 -41.39 9.76
N SER A 8 -14.44 -41.88 8.64
CA SER A 8 -13.78 -41.09 7.60
C SER A 8 -14.83 -40.46 6.69
N TYR A 9 -14.87 -39.12 6.65
CA TYR A 9 -15.69 -38.36 5.72
C TYR A 9 -14.89 -38.17 4.42
N THR A 10 -15.28 -38.85 3.35
CA THR A 10 -14.71 -38.65 2.01
C THR A 10 -15.51 -37.54 1.30
N SER A 11 -14.91 -36.36 1.17
CA SER A 11 -15.49 -35.25 0.40
C SER A 11 -15.24 -35.49 -1.09
N SER A 12 -16.28 -35.88 -1.82
CA SER A 12 -16.28 -35.94 -3.28
C SER A 12 -16.14 -34.55 -3.88
N TYR A 13 -15.02 -34.28 -4.53
CA TYR A 13 -14.79 -33.06 -5.31
C TYR A 13 -15.64 -33.10 -6.57
N HIS A 14 -16.63 -32.22 -6.64
CA HIS A 14 -17.31 -31.87 -7.88
C HIS A 14 -16.38 -30.94 -8.67
N THR A 15 -15.94 -31.41 -9.83
CA THR A 15 -15.24 -30.58 -10.81
C THR A 15 -16.24 -29.59 -11.39
N SER A 16 -16.07 -28.30 -11.09
CA SER A 16 -16.75 -27.21 -11.78
C SER A 16 -15.73 -26.51 -12.67
N SER A 17 -15.88 -26.74 -13.96
CA SER A 17 -15.10 -26.18 -15.06
C SER A 17 -15.38 -24.68 -15.19
N TYR A 18 -14.53 -23.84 -14.59
CA TYR A 18 -14.50 -22.43 -14.96
C TYR A 18 -13.73 -22.26 -16.27
N LYS A 19 -14.46 -21.77 -17.27
CA LYS A 19 -13.93 -21.29 -18.54
C LYS A 19 -12.78 -20.33 -18.30
N THR A 20 -11.70 -20.55 -19.04
CA THR A 20 -10.53 -19.68 -19.22
C THR A 20 -10.94 -18.22 -19.47
N ALA A 21 -10.74 -17.37 -18.47
CA ALA A 21 -10.75 -15.92 -18.61
C ALA A 21 -9.34 -15.41 -18.34
N SER A 22 -8.71 -14.96 -19.42
CA SER A 22 -7.58 -14.03 -19.50
C SER A 22 -6.61 -14.02 -18.31
N THR A 23 -5.49 -14.72 -18.47
CA THR A 23 -4.30 -14.52 -17.65
C THR A 23 -3.84 -13.06 -17.74
N TYR A 24 -4.29 -12.22 -16.80
CA TYR A 24 -3.63 -10.95 -16.51
C TYR A 24 -2.29 -11.31 -15.86
N VAL A 25 -1.27 -11.36 -16.72
CA VAL A 25 0.12 -11.34 -16.31
C VAL A 25 0.45 -9.85 -16.14
N PRO A 26 0.75 -9.34 -14.94
CA PRO A 26 1.23 -7.97 -14.80
C PRO A 26 2.54 -7.86 -15.58
N SER A 27 2.48 -7.27 -16.77
CA SER A 27 3.66 -6.98 -17.57
C SER A 27 4.41 -5.85 -16.89
N TYR A 28 5.35 -6.20 -16.03
CA TYR A 28 6.37 -5.30 -15.51
C TYR A 28 7.22 -4.77 -16.67
N SER A 29 6.79 -3.65 -17.25
CA SER A 29 7.57 -2.71 -18.07
C SER A 29 6.65 -1.50 -18.25
N LYS A 30 6.92 -0.27 -17.86
CA LYS A 30 8.14 0.55 -17.75
C LYS A 30 7.79 1.59 -16.65
N VAL A 31 8.59 2.05 -15.69
CA VAL A 31 10.02 2.36 -15.62
C VAL A 31 10.47 2.11 -14.19
N SER A 32 11.65 1.50 -14.04
CA SER A 32 12.42 1.37 -12.81
C SER A 32 12.40 2.62 -11.93
N ARG A 33 11.77 2.57 -10.75
CA ARG A 33 12.08 3.50 -9.64
C ARG A 33 12.47 2.83 -8.32
N TYR A 34 12.17 1.54 -8.15
CA TYR A 34 12.75 0.73 -7.07
C TYR A 34 13.82 -0.20 -7.61
N SER A 35 15.07 0.28 -7.75
CA SER A 35 16.27 -0.58 -7.82
C SER A 35 17.57 0.18 -7.57
N SER A 36 18.24 -0.27 -6.49
CA SER A 36 19.69 -0.48 -6.36
C SER A 36 20.63 0.71 -6.16
N THR A 37 21.06 0.83 -4.90
CA THR A 37 22.47 0.85 -4.45
C THR A 37 23.50 1.35 -5.47
N ARG A 38 24.03 2.54 -5.25
CA ARG A 38 25.34 2.92 -5.78
C ARG A 38 26.39 2.77 -4.69
N CYS A 39 27.04 1.60 -4.68
CA CYS A 39 28.34 1.44 -4.02
C CYS A 39 29.37 2.29 -4.78
N THR A 40 29.87 3.33 -4.15
CA THR A 40 31.15 3.97 -4.52
C THR A 40 32.21 3.50 -3.54
N GLN A 41 33.21 2.77 -4.04
CA GLN A 41 34.44 2.49 -3.31
C GLN A 41 35.35 3.73 -3.27
N ALA A 42 36.11 3.79 -2.17
CA ALA A 42 37.37 4.50 -1.93
C ALA A 42 37.30 5.95 -1.39
N GLN A 43 37.55 6.10 -0.08
CA GLN A 43 38.85 6.50 0.48
C GLN A 43 38.78 6.49 2.02
N GLU A 44 39.64 5.71 2.65
CA GLU A 44 39.79 5.63 4.12
C GLU A 44 40.36 6.94 4.70
N SER A 45 39.66 7.53 5.68
CA SER A 45 40.21 8.47 6.68
C SER A 45 39.28 8.49 7.91
N PRO A 46 39.80 8.76 9.12
CA PRO A 46 39.39 8.07 10.34
C PRO A 46 38.03 8.50 10.91
N ALA A 47 37.36 7.52 11.52
CA ALA A 47 35.98 7.53 11.97
C ALA A 47 35.56 8.77 12.80
N THR A 48 34.65 9.55 12.26
CA THR A 48 33.71 10.33 13.09
C THR A 48 32.56 9.40 13.46
N VAL A 49 32.43 9.10 14.75
CA VAL A 49 31.31 8.32 15.29
C VAL A 49 30.04 9.16 15.15
N ILE A 50 29.36 9.02 14.01
CA ILE A 50 27.98 9.47 13.86
C ILE A 50 27.14 8.51 14.71
N PRO A 51 26.32 8.98 15.67
CA PRO A 51 25.35 8.11 16.32
C PRO A 51 24.39 7.62 15.24
N ILE A 52 24.55 6.36 14.85
CA ILE A 52 23.64 5.65 13.95
C ILE A 52 22.29 5.63 14.68
N ALA A 53 21.37 6.52 14.29
CA ALA A 53 19.98 6.41 14.71
C ALA A 53 19.52 4.98 14.39
N PRO A 54 18.93 4.25 15.33
CA PRO A 54 18.55 2.87 15.08
C PRO A 54 17.58 2.86 13.90
N ALA A 55 18.00 2.23 12.79
CA ALA A 55 17.10 1.91 11.70
C ALA A 55 15.85 1.29 12.32
N LYS A 56 14.67 1.88 12.04
CA LYS A 56 13.40 1.37 12.52
C LYS A 56 13.22 -0.03 11.94
N ARG A 57 13.76 -1.03 12.63
CA ARG A 57 13.67 -2.43 12.24
C ARG A 57 12.20 -2.77 12.39
N SER A 58 11.46 -2.72 11.28
CA SER A 58 10.05 -3.07 11.26
C SER A 58 9.96 -4.54 11.62
N VAL A 59 9.70 -4.82 12.90
CA VAL A 59 9.40 -6.17 13.35
C VAL A 59 8.04 -6.49 12.76
N HIS A 60 8.01 -7.21 11.64
CA HIS A 60 6.76 -7.68 11.05
C HIS A 60 6.19 -8.80 11.90
N PHE A 61 5.02 -8.55 12.47
CA PHE A 61 4.26 -9.60 13.12
C PHE A 61 3.54 -10.44 12.05
N PRO A 62 3.29 -11.73 12.29
CA PRO A 62 2.59 -12.59 11.34
C PRO A 62 1.25 -11.99 10.86
N ASN A 63 0.54 -11.29 11.75
CA ASN A 63 -0.72 -10.64 11.40
C ASN A 63 -0.54 -9.45 10.45
N ASP A 64 0.56 -8.70 10.52
CA ASP A 64 0.82 -7.57 9.63
C ASP A 64 1.06 -8.06 8.20
N ILE A 65 1.83 -9.15 8.06
CA ILE A 65 2.09 -9.82 6.77
C ILE A 65 0.80 -10.34 6.15
N ILE A 66 -0.02 -11.05 6.95
CA ILE A 66 -1.31 -11.58 6.49
C ILE A 66 -2.25 -10.42 6.13
N PHE A 67 -2.27 -9.37 6.95
CA PHE A 67 -3.11 -8.21 6.70
C PHE A 67 -2.70 -7.47 5.43
N GLN A 68 -1.40 -7.35 5.14
CA GLN A 68 -0.91 -6.77 3.88
C GLN A 68 -1.46 -7.55 2.67
N ASP A 69 -1.39 -8.88 2.69
CA ASP A 69 -1.92 -9.72 1.61
C ASP A 69 -3.45 -9.55 1.44
N ILE A 70 -4.18 -9.45 2.54
CA ILE A 70 -5.63 -9.20 2.53
C ILE A 70 -5.96 -7.84 1.91
N VAL A 71 -5.22 -6.78 2.27
CA VAL A 71 -5.37 -5.44 1.69
C VAL A 71 -5.07 -5.46 0.19
N ARG A 72 -3.98 -6.11 -0.22
CA ARG A 72 -3.59 -6.26 -1.63
C ARG A 72 -4.63 -6.99 -2.47
N LYS A 73 -5.27 -8.02 -1.90
CA LYS A 73 -6.36 -8.75 -2.56
C LYS A 73 -7.67 -7.94 -2.63
N GLY A 74 -7.79 -6.90 -1.81
CA GLY A 74 -8.99 -6.06 -1.73
C GLY A 74 -10.19 -6.73 -1.06
N ASP A 75 -9.96 -7.71 -0.19
CA ASP A 75 -11.03 -8.42 0.52
C ASP A 75 -11.60 -7.58 1.67
N LEU A 76 -12.60 -6.77 1.37
CA LEU A 76 -13.23 -5.83 2.31
C LEU A 76 -13.75 -6.51 3.59
N GLU A 77 -14.29 -7.73 3.48
CA GLU A 77 -14.82 -8.45 4.63
C GLU A 77 -13.70 -8.86 5.58
N GLN A 78 -12.61 -9.41 5.04
CA GLN A 78 -11.46 -9.79 5.85
C GLN A 78 -10.73 -8.57 6.44
N ILE A 79 -10.59 -7.49 5.68
CA ILE A 79 -10.04 -6.22 6.20
C ILE A 79 -10.87 -5.76 7.40
N GLY A 80 -12.19 -5.69 7.24
CA GLY A 80 -13.09 -5.29 8.32
C GLY A 80 -13.04 -6.23 9.52
N ARG A 81 -12.90 -7.55 9.29
CA ARG A 81 -12.77 -8.55 10.34
C ARG A 81 -11.47 -8.37 11.14
N PHE A 82 -10.34 -8.15 10.47
CA PHE A 82 -9.04 -7.92 11.12
C PHE A 82 -9.05 -6.66 11.97
N MET A 83 -9.57 -5.55 11.43
CA MET A 83 -9.69 -4.28 12.14
C MET A 83 -10.62 -4.37 13.36
N ARG A 84 -11.81 -4.96 13.19
CA ARG A 84 -12.79 -5.10 14.28
C ARG A 84 -12.27 -6.01 15.41
N ALA A 85 -11.56 -7.07 15.06
CA ALA A 85 -10.94 -7.97 16.01
C ALA A 85 -9.65 -7.41 16.65
N ARG A 86 -9.23 -6.18 16.29
CA ARG A 86 -7.99 -5.54 16.74
C ARG A 86 -6.76 -6.43 16.56
N LYS A 87 -6.75 -7.23 15.48
CA LYS A 87 -5.62 -8.14 15.16
C LYS A 87 -4.44 -7.40 14.55
N VAL A 88 -4.68 -6.20 14.04
CA VAL A 88 -3.71 -5.32 13.39
C VAL A 88 -4.04 -3.88 13.80
N ARG A 89 -3.04 -3.00 13.77
CA ARG A 89 -3.28 -1.57 13.90
C ARG A 89 -3.48 -0.95 12.52
N VAL A 90 -4.29 0.11 12.44
CA VAL A 90 -4.56 0.79 11.17
C VAL A 90 -3.33 1.53 10.62
N ASP A 91 -2.45 1.97 11.53
CA ASP A 91 -1.16 2.61 11.24
C ASP A 91 0.00 1.61 11.17
N THR A 92 -0.30 0.31 11.05
CA THR A 92 0.72 -0.70 10.78
C THR A 92 1.46 -0.32 9.49
N LEU A 93 2.79 -0.32 9.58
CA LEU A 93 3.69 -0.13 8.45
C LEU A 93 4.14 -1.48 7.93
N PHE A 94 4.05 -1.66 6.61
CA PHE A 94 4.55 -2.78 5.87
C PHE A 94 6.05 -2.62 5.57
N HIS A 95 6.56 -3.47 4.68
CA HIS A 95 7.87 -3.31 4.06
C HIS A 95 8.02 -1.87 3.51
N SER A 96 9.24 -1.31 3.57
CA SER A 96 9.58 0.06 3.15
C SER A 96 8.79 1.20 3.84
N GLY A 97 8.27 0.96 5.04
CA GLY A 97 7.55 1.98 5.82
C GLY A 97 6.17 2.35 5.27
N MET A 98 5.67 1.62 4.27
CA MET A 98 4.36 1.87 3.69
C MET A 98 3.23 1.47 4.63
N ALA A 99 2.34 2.40 4.96
CA ALA A 99 1.11 2.04 5.67
C ALA A 99 0.09 1.28 4.79
N ALA A 100 -0.88 0.63 5.44
CA ALA A 100 -2.00 -0.04 4.77
C ALA A 100 -2.72 0.82 3.73
N LEU A 101 -2.80 2.13 3.97
CA LEU A 101 -3.43 3.07 3.05
C LEU A 101 -2.65 3.22 1.75
N HIS A 102 -1.31 3.20 1.78
CA HIS A 102 -0.47 3.26 0.58
C HIS A 102 -0.71 2.04 -0.31
N GLU A 103 -0.66 0.83 0.27
CA GLU A 103 -0.92 -0.40 -0.48
C GLU A 103 -2.33 -0.40 -1.11
N ALA A 104 -3.34 0.09 -0.38
CA ALA A 104 -4.70 0.20 -0.92
C ALA A 104 -4.78 1.15 -2.13
N VAL A 105 -4.05 2.27 -2.10
CA VAL A 105 -3.98 3.21 -3.24
C VAL A 105 -3.29 2.56 -4.43
N LEU A 106 -2.16 1.86 -4.23
CA LEU A 106 -1.45 1.14 -5.30
C LEU A 106 -2.32 0.08 -5.99
N THR A 107 -3.25 -0.54 -5.26
CA THR A 107 -4.20 -1.48 -5.88
C THR A 107 -5.30 -0.81 -6.71
N GLY A 108 -5.45 0.52 -6.64
CA GLY A 108 -6.52 1.27 -7.29
C GLY A 108 -7.92 1.02 -6.71
N ASN A 109 -8.03 0.36 -5.55
CA ASN A 109 -9.30 -0.02 -4.97
C ASN A 109 -9.84 1.05 -4.00
N LEU A 110 -10.69 1.94 -4.53
CA LEU A 110 -11.32 3.02 -3.77
C LEU A 110 -12.10 2.53 -2.54
N GLU A 111 -12.76 1.38 -2.59
CA GLU A 111 -13.56 0.87 -1.48
C GLU A 111 -12.67 0.43 -0.30
N VAL A 112 -11.49 -0.12 -0.59
CA VAL A 112 -10.50 -0.44 0.43
C VAL A 112 -9.95 0.83 1.07
N VAL A 113 -9.62 1.85 0.25
CA VAL A 113 -9.18 3.17 0.75
C VAL A 113 -10.23 3.78 1.68
N LYS A 114 -11.50 3.80 1.26
CA LYS A 114 -12.61 4.29 2.08
C LYS A 114 -12.72 3.53 3.40
N LEU A 115 -12.61 2.20 3.35
CA LEU A 115 -12.72 1.33 4.52
C LEU A 115 -11.59 1.60 5.52
N LEU A 116 -10.33 1.69 5.06
CA LEU A 116 -9.18 1.97 5.92
C LEU A 116 -9.27 3.36 6.57
N VAL A 117 -9.62 4.39 5.80
CA VAL A 117 -9.84 5.75 6.33
C VAL A 117 -10.98 5.76 7.37
N LYS A 118 -12.06 4.99 7.14
CA LYS A 118 -13.15 4.83 8.12
C LYS A 118 -12.68 4.20 9.43
N TYR A 119 -11.68 3.32 9.39
CA TYR A 119 -11.05 2.74 10.57
C TYR A 119 -9.96 3.64 11.20
N GLY A 120 -9.76 4.85 10.67
CA GLY A 120 -8.83 5.84 11.22
C GLY A 120 -7.44 5.81 10.61
N ALA A 121 -7.28 5.31 9.37
CA ALA A 121 -6.00 5.43 8.67
C ALA A 121 -5.64 6.91 8.46
N ASP A 122 -4.38 7.24 8.73
CA ASP A 122 -3.86 8.59 8.53
C ASP A 122 -3.63 8.87 7.04
N VAL A 123 -4.32 9.87 6.51
CA VAL A 123 -4.23 10.31 5.11
C VAL A 123 -2.94 11.09 4.82
N HIS A 124 -2.23 11.52 5.87
CA HIS A 124 -0.95 12.23 5.79
C HIS A 124 0.25 11.34 6.08
N GLN A 125 0.03 10.05 6.33
CA GLN A 125 1.10 9.11 6.62
C GLN A 125 2.14 9.14 5.51
N ARG A 126 3.40 9.17 5.89
CA ARG A 126 4.54 9.18 4.96
C ARG A 126 5.24 7.83 4.99
N ASP A 127 5.62 7.33 3.82
CA ASP A 127 6.51 6.16 3.71
C ASP A 127 7.99 6.55 3.86
N GLU A 128 8.90 5.59 3.62
CA GLU A 128 10.35 5.83 3.74
C GLU A 128 10.90 6.85 2.74
N ASP A 129 10.27 7.02 1.58
CA ASP A 129 10.66 8.02 0.57
C ASP A 129 9.90 9.34 0.76
N GLY A 130 9.17 9.46 1.87
CA GLY A 130 8.38 10.63 2.22
C GLY A 130 7.11 10.80 1.40
N TRP A 131 6.68 9.80 0.62
CA TRP A 131 5.46 9.83 -0.17
C TRP A 131 4.24 9.72 0.73
N THR A 132 3.18 10.45 0.36
CA THR A 132 1.86 10.33 0.98
C THR A 132 0.93 9.50 0.09
N PRO A 133 -0.21 9.02 0.60
CA PRO A 133 -1.20 8.33 -0.22
C PRO A 133 -1.68 9.15 -1.42
N LEU A 134 -1.66 10.50 -1.32
CA LEU A 134 -2.02 11.39 -2.41
C LEU A 134 -0.93 11.44 -3.51
N HIS A 135 0.36 11.38 -3.15
CA HIS A 135 1.44 11.26 -4.14
C HIS A 135 1.27 10.01 -5.00
N MET A 136 0.99 8.86 -4.37
CA MET A 136 0.75 7.60 -5.09
C MET A 136 -0.48 7.69 -6.00
N ALA A 137 -1.59 8.26 -5.50
CA ALA A 137 -2.80 8.42 -6.31
C ALA A 137 -2.59 9.30 -7.54
N CYS A 138 -1.76 10.34 -7.45
CA CYS A 138 -1.40 11.18 -8.59
C CYS A 138 -0.44 10.48 -9.57
N SER A 139 0.62 9.85 -9.05
CA SER A 139 1.61 9.13 -9.85
C SER A 139 0.98 7.97 -10.64
N ASP A 140 0.04 7.24 -10.05
CA ASP A 140 -0.62 6.09 -10.67
C ASP A 140 -1.92 6.45 -11.40
N SER A 141 -2.23 7.74 -11.50
CA SER A 141 -3.40 8.26 -12.23
C SER A 141 -4.77 7.75 -11.73
N TYR A 142 -5.00 7.78 -10.41
CA TYR A 142 -6.27 7.40 -9.77
C TYR A 142 -7.11 8.63 -9.33
N PRO A 143 -7.84 9.31 -10.24
CA PRO A 143 -8.58 10.55 -9.93
C PRO A 143 -9.64 10.37 -8.84
N GLU A 144 -10.34 9.24 -8.85
CA GLU A 144 -11.40 8.94 -7.87
C GLU A 144 -10.85 8.81 -6.43
N ILE A 145 -9.65 8.22 -6.30
CA ILE A 145 -8.95 8.05 -5.03
C ILE A 145 -8.37 9.39 -4.58
N ALA A 146 -7.71 10.13 -5.48
CA ALA A 146 -7.18 11.45 -5.18
C ALA A 146 -8.29 12.40 -4.71
N ARG A 147 -9.43 12.44 -5.40
CA ARG A 147 -10.60 13.23 -5.00
C ARG A 147 -11.10 12.86 -3.61
N TYR A 148 -11.15 11.56 -3.30
CA TYR A 148 -11.56 11.10 -1.97
C TYR A 148 -10.56 11.52 -0.89
N LEU A 149 -9.25 11.37 -1.13
CA LEU A 149 -8.20 11.77 -0.18
C LEU A 149 -8.20 13.29 0.06
N LEU A 150 -8.35 14.10 -0.99
CA LEU A 150 -8.50 15.56 -0.88
C LEU A 150 -9.74 15.93 -0.06
N ALA A 151 -10.88 15.26 -0.29
CA ALA A 151 -12.09 15.45 0.52
C ALA A 151 -11.90 15.04 1.99
N LYS A 152 -10.86 14.27 2.31
CA LYS A 152 -10.46 13.92 3.69
C LYS A 152 -9.36 14.81 4.24
N GLY A 153 -8.97 15.86 3.52
CA GLY A 153 -8.01 16.86 3.96
C GLY A 153 -6.56 16.51 3.64
N ALA A 154 -6.30 15.57 2.72
CA ALA A 154 -4.93 15.30 2.27
C ALA A 154 -4.25 16.57 1.74
N SER A 155 -2.99 16.77 2.11
CA SER A 155 -2.23 17.96 1.72
C SER A 155 -1.72 17.87 0.29
N THR A 156 -2.03 18.86 -0.54
CA THR A 156 -1.46 19.06 -1.89
C THR A 156 -0.05 19.65 -1.86
N GLU A 157 0.35 20.23 -0.73
CA GLU A 157 1.64 20.91 -0.55
C GLU A 157 2.69 20.04 0.13
N ALA A 158 2.36 18.79 0.47
CA ALA A 158 3.33 17.87 1.02
C ALA A 158 4.39 17.55 -0.04
N GLU A 159 5.67 17.72 0.29
CA GLU A 159 6.79 17.39 -0.60
C GLU A 159 7.40 16.06 -0.20
N ASN A 160 7.62 15.13 -1.13
CA ASN A 160 8.37 13.89 -0.88
C ASN A 160 9.88 14.16 -0.68
N GLU A 161 10.71 13.14 -0.47
CA GLU A 161 12.17 13.32 -0.30
C GLU A 161 12.87 13.92 -1.54
N SER A 162 12.27 13.81 -2.72
CA SER A 162 12.74 14.44 -3.97
C SER A 162 12.33 15.91 -4.10
N GLY A 163 11.51 16.44 -3.17
CA GLY A 163 10.93 17.78 -3.25
C GLY A 163 9.74 17.89 -4.22
N GLU A 164 9.18 16.77 -4.66
CA GLU A 164 8.02 16.74 -5.58
C GLU A 164 6.73 16.81 -4.78
N LYS A 165 5.77 17.63 -5.22
CA LYS A 165 4.41 17.65 -4.68
C LYS A 165 3.52 16.65 -5.42
N PRO A 166 2.36 16.24 -4.86
CA PRO A 166 1.43 15.36 -5.56
C PRO A 166 0.98 15.91 -6.92
N ALA A 167 0.85 17.24 -7.05
CA ALA A 167 0.47 17.87 -8.31
C ALA A 167 1.55 17.71 -9.41
N ASP A 168 2.82 17.71 -9.02
CA ASP A 168 3.96 17.59 -9.95
C ASP A 168 4.08 16.17 -10.53
N LEU A 169 3.52 15.18 -9.82
CA LEU A 169 3.53 13.77 -10.21
C LEU A 169 2.36 13.38 -11.13
N ILE A 170 1.44 14.30 -11.43
CA ILE A 170 0.28 14.00 -12.27
C ILE A 170 0.75 13.72 -13.70
N ASP A 171 0.34 12.57 -14.24
CA ASP A 171 0.57 12.25 -15.65
C ASP A 171 -0.11 13.32 -16.54
N PRO A 172 0.60 13.94 -17.49
CA PRO A 172 0.04 14.96 -18.39
C PRO A 172 -1.17 14.46 -19.21
N ASP A 173 -1.30 13.15 -19.43
CA ASP A 173 -2.44 12.57 -20.15
C ASP A 173 -3.69 12.45 -19.27
N CYS A 174 -3.56 12.49 -17.93
CA CYS A 174 -4.66 12.37 -16.99
C CYS A 174 -5.38 13.71 -16.75
N LYS A 175 -6.18 14.12 -17.73
CA LYS A 175 -6.96 15.37 -17.69
C LYS A 175 -7.87 15.51 -16.47
N GLU A 176 -8.40 14.40 -15.95
CA GLU A 176 -9.29 14.43 -14.79
C GLU A 176 -8.57 14.81 -13.50
N LEU A 177 -7.34 14.31 -13.30
CA LEU A 177 -6.50 14.73 -12.17
C LEU A 177 -6.03 16.17 -12.32
N ALA A 178 -5.59 16.57 -13.52
CA ALA A 178 -5.17 17.95 -13.77
C ALA A 178 -6.30 18.94 -13.43
N LYS A 179 -7.52 18.69 -13.93
CA LYS A 179 -8.70 19.49 -13.59
C LYS A 179 -9.02 19.48 -12.10
N LEU A 180 -8.83 18.36 -11.42
CA LEU A 180 -9.11 18.25 -9.98
C LEU A 180 -8.23 19.22 -9.17
N PHE A 181 -6.95 19.35 -9.54
CA PHE A 181 -6.03 20.29 -8.90
C PHE A 181 -6.24 21.73 -9.38
N GLU A 182 -6.57 21.96 -10.65
CA GLU A 182 -6.90 23.30 -11.17
C GLU A 182 -8.20 23.86 -10.57
N ALA A 183 -9.24 23.04 -10.44
CA ALA A 183 -10.53 23.42 -9.85
C ALA A 183 -10.49 23.45 -8.32
N GLY A 184 -9.44 22.88 -7.73
CA GLY A 184 -9.28 22.61 -6.30
C GLY A 184 -8.16 23.40 -5.63
N CYS A 185 -7.71 24.54 -6.18
CA CYS A 185 -6.99 25.54 -5.42
C CYS A 185 -7.91 26.07 -4.30
N VAL A 186 -7.93 25.37 -3.17
CA VAL A 186 -8.60 25.74 -1.92
C VAL A 186 -7.58 26.38 -0.98
#